data_AF-A0A0W0TMV7-F1
#
_entry.id   AF-A0A0W0TMV7-F1
#
_cell.length_a   1.000
_cell.length_b   1.000
_cell.length_c   1.000
_cell.angle_alpha   90.00
_cell.angle_beta   90.00
_cell.angle_gamma   90.00
#
_symmetry.space_group_name_H-M   'P 1'
#
loop_
_entity.id
_entity.type
_entity.pdbx_description
1 polymer ?
#
loop_
_entity_poly.entity_id
_entity_poly.type
_entity_poly.pdbx_seq_one_letter_code
_entity_poly.pdbx_strand_id
1 'polypeptide(L)'
;MEEPKSKSQKKRDADALQKVGVKLIALSLSKLDTLPLPPNLRQAIIDAKSIKSHGAIRRQAQLIGKLMRAADNEAILAAYETIIAEDSAQTAAFHELEQWRDRLINEGKEALTEFIDAFQPTDVQQLRQLVKKAVDEQNSGKPTGASKALFRFLRACL
;
A
#
# COMPACT_ATOMS: atom_id res chain seq x y z
N MET A 1 30.27 26.72 3.08
CA MET A 1 31.08 25.96 2.11
C MET A 1 30.32 24.67 1.83
N GLU A 2 29.68 24.54 0.67
CA GLU A 2 29.15 23.24 0.23
C GLU A 2 30.34 22.40 -0.25
N GLU A 3 30.63 21.31 0.46
CA GLU A 3 31.63 20.36 -0.01
C GLU A 3 31.17 19.73 -1.33
N PRO A 4 32.02 19.70 -2.38
CA PRO A 4 31.65 19.12 -3.66
C PRO A 4 31.40 17.62 -3.49
N LYS A 5 30.16 17.17 -3.75
CA LYS A 5 29.78 15.75 -3.71
C LYS A 5 30.79 14.88 -4.49
N SER A 6 31.35 13.88 -3.81
CA SER A 6 32.25 12.87 -4.40
C SER A 6 31.61 12.17 -5.60
N LYS A 7 32.43 11.74 -6.57
CA LYS A 7 31.98 10.96 -7.75
C LYS A 7 31.15 9.73 -7.35
N SER A 8 31.49 9.11 -6.22
CA SER A 8 30.74 7.96 -5.67
C SER A 8 29.35 8.35 -5.18
N GLN A 9 29.22 9.51 -4.53
CA GLN A 9 27.93 10.01 -4.03
C GLN A 9 26.99 10.38 -5.17
N LYS A 10 27.48 11.09 -6.20
CA LYS A 10 26.68 11.44 -7.39
C LYS A 10 26.12 10.19 -8.11
N LYS A 11 26.89 9.11 -8.13
CA LYS A 11 26.44 7.82 -8.69
C LYS A 11 25.33 7.19 -7.83
N ARG A 12 25.50 7.18 -6.50
CA ARG A 12 24.48 6.65 -5.58
C ARG A 12 23.17 7.43 -5.68
N ASP A 13 23.23 8.76 -5.73
CA ASP A 13 22.06 9.64 -5.87
C ASP A 13 21.33 9.35 -7.20
N ALA A 14 22.09 9.21 -8.30
CA ALA A 14 21.52 8.86 -9.61
C ALA A 14 20.85 7.46 -9.62
N ASP A 15 21.49 6.46 -9.00
CA ASP A 15 20.94 5.12 -8.88
C ASP A 15 19.67 5.10 -8.01
N ALA A 16 19.63 5.89 -6.94
CA ALA A 16 18.45 6.03 -6.08
C ALA A 16 17.27 6.63 -6.84
N LEU A 17 17.49 7.72 -7.59
CA LEU A 17 16.46 8.35 -8.41
C LEU A 17 15.92 7.42 -9.50
N GLN A 18 16.80 6.65 -10.14
CA GLN A 18 16.36 5.64 -11.11
C GLN A 18 15.49 4.56 -10.45
N LYS A 19 15.88 4.07 -9.27
CA LYS A 19 15.08 3.08 -8.54
C LYS A 19 13.70 3.61 -8.20
N VAL A 20 13.58 4.84 -7.73
CA VAL A 20 12.28 5.46 -7.46
C VAL A 20 11.47 5.58 -8.75
N GLY A 21 12.06 6.09 -9.83
CA GLY A 21 11.39 6.18 -11.12
C GLY A 21 10.86 4.84 -11.64
N VAL A 22 11.59 3.74 -11.40
CA VAL A 22 11.11 2.38 -11.71
C VAL A 22 9.95 1.96 -10.81
N LYS A 23 9.96 2.31 -9.52
CA LYS A 23 8.83 2.04 -8.60
C LYS A 23 7.55 2.76 -9.05
N LEU A 24 7.65 3.94 -9.66
CA LEU A 24 6.48 4.65 -10.21
C LEU A 24 5.71 3.83 -11.25
N ILE A 25 6.39 2.92 -11.97
CA ILE A 25 5.74 2.02 -12.95
C ILE A 25 4.71 1.11 -12.28
N ALA A 26 4.84 0.80 -10.99
CA ALA A 26 3.90 -0.06 -10.26
C ALA A 26 2.63 0.69 -9.79
N LEU A 27 2.65 2.03 -9.74
CA LEU A 27 1.53 2.83 -9.26
C LEU A 27 0.33 2.79 -10.24
N SER A 28 -0.89 2.93 -9.73
CA SER A 28 -2.07 3.13 -10.60
C SER A 28 -1.97 4.44 -11.36
N LEU A 29 -2.73 4.58 -12.46
CA LEU A 29 -2.79 5.84 -13.20
C LEU A 29 -3.28 6.99 -12.30
N SER A 30 -4.29 6.73 -11.46
CA SER A 30 -4.78 7.72 -10.49
C SER A 30 -3.70 8.22 -9.54
N LYS A 31 -2.82 7.35 -9.03
CA LYS A 31 -1.70 7.76 -8.17
C LYS A 31 -0.63 8.52 -8.95
N LEU A 32 -0.34 8.11 -10.18
CA LEU A 32 0.60 8.84 -11.05
C LEU A 32 0.13 10.27 -11.33
N ASP A 33 -1.18 10.47 -11.48
CA ASP A 33 -1.77 11.79 -11.74
C ASP A 33 -1.69 12.75 -10.53
N THR A 34 -1.46 12.22 -9.32
CA THR A 34 -1.20 13.05 -8.12
C THR A 34 0.25 13.52 -7.99
N LEU A 35 1.17 12.93 -8.75
CA LEU A 35 2.59 13.25 -8.68
C LEU A 35 2.92 14.45 -9.61
N PRO A 36 3.85 15.34 -9.21
CA PRO A 36 4.29 16.46 -10.03
C PRO A 36 5.25 16.02 -11.15
N LEU A 37 4.80 15.13 -12.02
CA LEU A 37 5.61 14.54 -13.10
C LEU A 37 5.57 15.43 -14.36
N PRO A 38 6.73 15.82 -14.91
CA PRO A 38 6.78 16.40 -16.25
C PRO A 38 6.15 15.47 -17.30
N PRO A 39 5.53 16.00 -18.37
CA PRO A 39 4.80 15.18 -19.36
C PRO A 39 5.63 14.05 -19.97
N ASN A 40 6.92 14.32 -20.25
CA ASN A 40 7.85 13.34 -20.81
C ASN A 40 8.15 12.18 -19.83
N LEU A 41 8.31 12.48 -18.53
CA LEU A 41 8.53 11.48 -17.49
C LEU A 41 7.26 10.64 -17.28
N ARG A 42 6.09 11.28 -17.22
CA ARG A 42 4.80 10.58 -17.11
C ARG A 42 4.61 9.63 -18.29
N GLN A 43 4.84 10.09 -19.51
CA GLN A 43 4.70 9.24 -20.70
C GLN A 43 5.67 8.06 -20.66
N ALA A 44 6.95 8.30 -20.32
CA ALA A 44 7.93 7.23 -20.21
C ALA A 44 7.54 6.15 -19.17
N ILE A 45 6.93 6.55 -18.06
CA ILE A 45 6.41 5.62 -17.03
C ILE A 45 5.22 4.81 -17.56
N ILE A 46 4.29 5.45 -18.27
CA ILE A 46 3.12 4.78 -18.86
C ILE A 46 3.56 3.77 -19.92
N ASP A 47 4.45 4.17 -20.83
CA ASP A 47 5.00 3.29 -21.87
C ASP A 47 5.63 2.04 -21.24
N ALA A 48 6.39 2.24 -20.15
CA ALA A 48 7.08 1.16 -19.45
C ALA A 48 6.14 0.05 -18.94
N LYS A 49 4.88 0.38 -18.59
CA LYS A 49 3.89 -0.61 -18.14
C LYS A 49 3.53 -1.63 -19.21
N SER A 50 3.69 -1.29 -20.49
CA SER A 50 3.34 -2.15 -21.63
C SER A 50 4.51 -3.02 -22.13
N ILE A 51 5.73 -2.71 -21.70
CA ILE A 51 6.94 -3.37 -22.21
C ILE A 51 7.12 -4.74 -21.54
N LYS A 52 7.20 -5.79 -22.36
CA LYS A 52 7.42 -7.17 -21.89
C LYS A 52 8.88 -7.65 -22.03
N SER A 53 9.63 -7.08 -22.97
CA SER A 53 11.01 -7.51 -23.25
C SER A 53 11.99 -6.97 -22.20
N HIS A 54 12.76 -7.85 -21.56
CA HIS A 54 13.75 -7.49 -20.54
C HIS A 54 14.75 -6.42 -21.01
N GLY A 55 15.21 -6.49 -22.27
CA GLY A 55 16.13 -5.51 -22.84
C GLY A 55 15.49 -4.14 -23.00
N ALA A 56 14.23 -4.09 -23.42
CA ALA A 56 13.47 -2.85 -23.55
C ALA A 56 13.11 -2.26 -22.19
N ILE A 57 12.74 -3.09 -21.19
CA ILE A 57 12.51 -2.66 -19.81
C ILE A 57 13.76 -1.98 -19.25
N ARG A 58 14.94 -2.59 -19.42
CA ARG A 58 16.20 -2.01 -18.94
C ARG A 58 16.49 -0.64 -19.58
N ARG A 59 16.28 -0.50 -20.88
CA ARG A 59 16.47 0.79 -21.58
C ARG A 59 15.47 1.84 -21.12
N GLN A 60 14.21 1.45 -20.95
CA GLN A 60 13.17 2.36 -20.47
C GLN A 60 13.44 2.82 -19.03
N ALA A 61 13.91 1.91 -18.16
CA ALA A 61 14.34 2.27 -16.80
C ALA A 61 15.49 3.29 -16.80
N GLN A 62 16.44 3.19 -17.74
CA GLN A 62 17.52 4.18 -17.88
C GLN A 62 17.01 5.54 -18.38
N LEU A 63 16.07 5.55 -19.32
CA LEU A 63 15.41 6.78 -19.78
C LEU A 63 14.66 7.45 -18.62
N ILE A 64 13.87 6.69 -17.86
CA ILE A 64 13.16 7.19 -16.67
C ILE A 64 14.17 7.77 -15.66
N GLY A 65 15.28 7.08 -15.37
CA GLY A 65 16.33 7.58 -14.48
C GLY A 65 17.01 8.86 -14.98
N LYS A 66 17.13 9.06 -16.30
CA LYS A 66 17.60 10.32 -16.90
C LYS A 66 16.57 11.43 -16.70
N LEU A 67 15.29 11.15 -16.94
CA LEU A 67 14.19 12.12 -16.81
C LEU A 67 13.94 12.53 -15.35
N MET A 68 14.04 11.59 -14.40
CA MET A 68 13.98 11.87 -12.96
C MET A 68 15.05 12.88 -12.52
N ARG A 69 16.28 12.78 -13.06
CA ARG A 69 17.38 13.72 -12.74
C ARG A 69 17.19 15.11 -13.36
N ALA A 70 16.41 15.21 -14.43
CA ALA A 70 16.12 16.47 -15.10
C ALA A 70 14.87 17.17 -14.54
N ALA A 71 14.05 16.44 -13.77
CA ALA A 71 12.85 16.94 -13.13
C ALA A 71 13.14 17.51 -11.73
N ASP A 72 12.13 18.14 -11.14
CA ASP A 72 12.11 18.46 -9.70
C ASP A 72 11.97 17.17 -8.89
N ASN A 73 13.11 16.53 -8.65
CA ASN A 73 13.16 15.23 -7.99
C ASN A 73 12.80 15.32 -6.50
N GLU A 74 13.02 16.45 -5.84
CA GLU A 74 12.66 16.63 -4.44
C GLU A 74 11.14 16.62 -4.28
N ALA A 75 10.42 17.37 -5.12
CA ALA A 75 8.96 17.39 -5.11
C ALA A 75 8.36 16.01 -5.46
N ILE A 76 8.93 15.32 -6.45
CA ILE A 76 8.49 13.97 -6.84
C ILE A 76 8.72 12.97 -5.71
N LEU A 77 9.88 13.02 -5.03
CA LEU A 77 10.20 12.14 -3.92
C LEU A 77 9.26 12.35 -2.74
N ALA A 78 9.03 13.60 -2.33
CA ALA A 78 8.13 13.92 -1.22
C ALA A 78 6.68 13.46 -1.49
N ALA A 79 6.18 13.70 -2.71
CA ALA A 79 4.86 13.24 -3.11
C ALA A 79 4.78 11.70 -3.16
N TYR A 80 5.82 11.04 -3.67
CA TYR A 80 5.91 9.58 -3.70
C TYR A 80 5.95 8.98 -2.29
N GLU A 81 6.71 9.56 -1.36
CA GLU A 81 6.76 9.11 0.04
C GLU A 81 5.40 9.21 0.73
N THR A 82 4.64 10.26 0.45
CA THR A 82 3.27 10.43 0.96
C THR A 82 2.37 9.28 0.50
N ILE A 83 2.41 8.94 -0.80
CA ILE A 83 1.63 7.81 -1.35
C ILE A 83 2.02 6.48 -0.68
N ILE A 84 3.31 6.24 -0.46
CA ILE A 84 3.78 4.99 0.16
C ILE A 84 3.42 4.94 1.64
N ALA A 85 3.48 6.06 2.35
CA ALA A 85 3.05 6.14 3.75
C ALA A 85 1.56 5.83 3.88
N GLU A 86 0.72 6.40 3.01
CA GLU A 86 -0.72 6.10 2.96
C GLU A 86 -0.98 4.62 2.66
N ASP A 87 -0.30 4.05 1.66
CA ASP A 87 -0.43 2.62 1.33
C ASP A 87 -0.01 1.73 2.50
N SER A 88 1.09 2.08 3.16
CA SER A 88 1.58 1.35 4.34
C SER A 88 0.59 1.43 5.50
N ALA A 89 0.00 2.60 5.74
CA ALA A 89 -1.01 2.79 6.79
C ALA A 89 -2.28 1.99 6.47
N GLN A 90 -2.75 2.01 5.23
CA GLN A 90 -3.89 1.20 4.79
C GLN A 90 -3.60 -0.30 4.91
N THR A 91 -2.40 -0.74 4.54
CA THR A 91 -1.98 -2.14 4.66
C THR A 91 -1.91 -2.57 6.12
N ALA A 92 -1.34 -1.74 7.00
CA ALA A 92 -1.27 -2.01 8.43
C ALA A 92 -2.67 -2.11 9.05
N ALA A 93 -3.56 -1.15 8.77
CA ALA A 93 -4.95 -1.18 9.22
C ALA A 93 -5.70 -2.42 8.69
N PHE A 94 -5.44 -2.82 7.44
CA PHE A 94 -6.02 -4.04 6.88
C PHE A 94 -5.56 -5.29 7.65
N HIS A 95 -4.27 -5.41 7.96
CA HIS A 95 -3.75 -6.53 8.73
C HIS A 95 -4.23 -6.54 10.18
N GLU A 96 -4.38 -5.38 10.81
CA GLU A 96 -4.98 -5.26 12.14
C GLU A 96 -6.43 -5.78 12.14
N LEU A 97 -7.22 -5.43 11.12
CA LEU A 97 -8.57 -5.97 10.94
C LEU A 97 -8.59 -7.49 10.75
N GLU A 98 -7.65 -8.03 9.96
CA GLU A 98 -7.53 -9.48 9.76
C GLU A 98 -7.17 -10.19 11.06
N GLN A 99 -6.22 -9.63 11.82
CA GLN A 99 -5.84 -10.16 13.12
C GLN A 99 -7.03 -10.17 14.07
N TRP A 100 -7.76 -9.08 14.21
CA TRP A 100 -8.94 -9.04 15.08
C TRP A 100 -10.03 -10.01 14.64
N ARG A 101 -10.31 -10.11 13.35
CA ARG A 101 -11.26 -11.09 12.81
C ARG A 101 -10.86 -12.50 13.21
N ASP A 102 -9.61 -12.87 13.01
CA ASP A 102 -9.12 -14.22 13.28
C ASP A 102 -9.10 -14.50 14.78
N ARG A 103 -8.72 -13.53 15.62
CA ARG A 103 -8.82 -13.64 17.09
C ARG A 103 -10.26 -13.83 17.54
N LEU A 104 -11.20 -13.04 17.04
CA LEU A 104 -12.62 -13.15 17.41
C LEU A 104 -13.22 -14.52 17.05
N ILE A 105 -12.77 -15.12 15.95
CA ILE A 105 -13.22 -16.45 15.52
C ILE A 105 -12.59 -17.55 16.38
N ASN A 106 -11.29 -17.47 16.67
CA ASN A 106 -10.55 -18.57 17.28
C ASN A 106 -10.48 -18.50 18.82
N GLU A 107 -10.47 -17.30 19.41
CA GLU A 107 -10.28 -17.07 20.86
C GLU A 107 -11.61 -16.81 21.59
N GLY A 108 -12.71 -16.59 20.87
CA GLY A 108 -14.04 -16.52 21.43
C GLY A 108 -14.28 -15.33 22.37
N LYS A 109 -14.68 -15.60 23.62
CA LYS A 109 -15.18 -14.56 24.55
C LYS A 109 -14.09 -13.58 25.01
N GLU A 110 -12.85 -14.05 25.13
CA GLU A 110 -11.71 -13.22 25.57
C GLU A 110 -11.43 -12.12 24.55
N ALA A 111 -11.13 -12.49 23.30
CA ALA A 111 -10.92 -11.52 22.21
C ALA A 111 -12.12 -10.60 21.98
N LEU A 112 -13.36 -11.10 22.17
CA LEU A 112 -14.55 -10.25 22.07
C LEU A 112 -14.60 -9.18 23.15
N THR A 113 -14.20 -9.51 24.38
CA THR A 113 -14.18 -8.55 25.49
C THR A 113 -13.11 -7.50 25.24
N GLU A 114 -11.89 -7.93 24.87
CA GLU A 114 -10.80 -7.01 24.52
C GLU A 114 -11.18 -6.05 23.38
N PHE A 115 -11.82 -6.55 22.32
CA PHE A 115 -12.25 -5.71 21.21
C PHE A 115 -13.28 -4.65 21.63
N ILE A 116 -14.26 -5.04 22.46
CA ILE A 116 -15.29 -4.12 22.96
C ILE A 116 -14.65 -3.04 23.83
N ASP A 117 -13.72 -3.41 24.69
CA ASP A 117 -13.05 -2.47 25.60
C ASP A 117 -12.14 -1.50 24.82
N ALA A 118 -11.44 -2.00 23.79
CA ALA A 118 -10.52 -1.20 22.99
C ALA A 118 -11.23 -0.23 22.02
N PHE A 119 -12.28 -0.68 21.34
CA PHE A 119 -12.88 0.07 20.21
C PHE A 119 -14.32 0.54 20.44
N GLN A 120 -14.94 0.17 21.56
CA GLN A 120 -16.27 0.63 21.98
C GLN A 120 -17.31 0.63 20.83
N PRO A 121 -17.54 -0.52 20.16
CA PRO A 121 -18.37 -0.58 18.97
C PRO A 121 -19.82 -0.19 19.25
N THR A 122 -20.44 0.54 18.32
CA THR A 122 -21.80 1.09 18.45
C THR A 122 -22.87 0.01 18.62
N ASP A 123 -22.71 -1.17 18.02
CA ASP A 123 -23.63 -2.31 18.16
C ASP A 123 -22.88 -3.60 18.53
N VAL A 124 -22.70 -3.79 19.84
CA VAL A 124 -22.10 -5.00 20.43
C VAL A 124 -22.90 -6.27 20.09
N GLN A 125 -24.22 -6.16 19.93
CA GLN A 125 -25.06 -7.31 19.66
C GLN A 125 -24.89 -7.80 18.22
N GLN A 126 -24.78 -6.87 17.26
CA GLN A 126 -24.43 -7.19 15.88
C GLN A 126 -23.04 -7.83 15.80
N LEU A 127 -22.04 -7.30 16.52
CA LEU A 127 -20.72 -7.90 16.60
C LEU A 127 -20.79 -9.37 17.05
N ARG A 128 -21.48 -9.66 18.16
CA ARG A 128 -21.66 -11.02 18.68
C ARG A 128 -22.28 -11.97 17.67
N GLN A 129 -23.30 -11.51 16.94
CA GLN A 129 -23.96 -12.30 15.90
C GLN A 129 -23.02 -12.60 14.72
N LEU A 130 -22.23 -11.62 14.29
CA LEU A 130 -21.28 -11.78 13.19
C LEU A 130 -20.15 -12.74 13.56
N VAL A 131 -19.62 -12.62 14.78
CA VAL A 131 -18.61 -13.55 15.30
C VAL A 131 -19.15 -14.98 15.32
N LYS A 132 -20.35 -15.20 15.88
CA LYS A 132 -20.97 -16.54 15.90
C LYS A 132 -21.11 -17.13 14.49
N LYS A 133 -21.63 -16.34 13.54
CA LYS A 133 -21.76 -16.80 12.15
C LYS A 133 -20.42 -17.13 11.49
N ALA A 134 -19.38 -16.36 11.79
CA ALA A 134 -18.03 -16.62 11.26
C ALA A 134 -17.40 -17.88 11.87
N VAL A 135 -17.66 -18.16 13.15
CA VAL A 135 -17.27 -19.43 13.80
C VAL A 135 -18.03 -20.61 13.20
N ASP A 136 -19.35 -20.49 12.99
CA ASP A 136 -20.17 -21.53 12.36
C ASP A 136 -19.71 -21.80 10.90
N GLU A 137 -19.32 -20.75 10.17
CA GLU A 137 -18.71 -20.84 8.83
C GLU A 137 -17.39 -21.63 8.87
N GLN A 138 -16.49 -21.31 9.79
CA GLN A 138 -15.21 -21.99 9.96
C GLN A 138 -15.41 -23.47 10.30
N ASN A 139 -16.31 -23.77 11.24
CA ASN A 139 -16.59 -25.14 11.70
C ASN A 139 -17.28 -25.99 10.62
N SER A 140 -18.14 -25.39 9.80
CA SER A 140 -18.86 -26.09 8.73
C SER A 140 -18.07 -26.22 7.43
N GLY A 141 -16.99 -25.46 7.27
CA GLY A 141 -16.17 -25.41 6.06
C GLY A 141 -16.89 -24.86 4.83
N LYS A 142 -18.09 -24.29 5.00
CA LYS A 142 -18.92 -23.76 3.90
C LYS A 142 -18.76 -22.24 3.84
N PRO A 143 -18.29 -21.66 2.72
CA PRO A 143 -18.11 -20.22 2.62
C PRO A 143 -19.47 -19.50 2.54
N THR A 144 -19.98 -19.01 3.68
CA THR A 144 -21.24 -18.24 3.75
C THR A 144 -21.03 -16.73 3.58
N GLY A 145 -19.78 -16.27 3.63
CA GLY A 145 -19.42 -14.85 3.59
C GLY A 145 -19.48 -14.16 4.95
N ALA A 146 -19.70 -14.91 6.05
CA ALA A 146 -19.78 -14.38 7.40
C ALA A 146 -18.45 -13.78 7.86
N SER A 147 -17.32 -14.41 7.54
CA SER A 147 -15.98 -13.86 7.81
C SER A 147 -15.77 -12.50 7.13
N LYS A 148 -16.24 -12.35 5.88
CA LYS A 148 -16.19 -11.09 5.12
C LYS A 148 -17.16 -10.04 5.68
N ALA A 149 -18.31 -10.45 6.24
CA ALA A 149 -19.25 -9.54 6.89
C ALA A 149 -18.71 -9.01 8.22
N LEU A 150 -18.08 -9.89 9.02
CA LEU A 150 -17.37 -9.50 10.24
C LEU A 150 -16.27 -8.49 9.92
N PHE A 151 -15.41 -8.77 8.92
CA PHE A 151 -14.35 -7.85 8.50
C PHE A 151 -14.88 -6.45 8.16
N ARG A 152 -16.01 -6.34 7.44
CA ARG A 152 -16.63 -5.05 7.11
C ARG A 152 -17.14 -4.31 8.35
N PHE A 153 -17.69 -5.05 9.31
CA PHE A 153 -18.15 -4.46 10.57
C PHE A 153 -16.97 -3.92 11.39
N LEU A 154 -15.89 -4.71 11.52
CA LEU A 154 -14.67 -4.27 12.22
C LEU A 154 -14.07 -3.01 11.57
N ARG A 155 -14.06 -2.95 10.23
CA ARG A 155 -13.59 -1.77 9.49
C ARG A 155 -14.41 -0.50 9.75
N ALA A 156 -15.66 -0.62 10.18
CA ALA A 156 -16.46 0.54 10.55
C ALA A 156 -16.21 1.01 12.00
N CYS A 157 -15.50 0.20 12.80
CA CYS A 157 -15.17 0.48 14.19
C CYS A 157 -13.72 0.97 14.37
N LEU A 158 -12.80 0.60 13.46
CA LEU A 158 -11.43 1.12 13.34
C LEU A 158 -11.40 2.36 12.44
#